data_AF-A0A7S2FBP9-F1
#
_entry.id   AF-A0A7S2FBP9-F1
#
_cell.length_a   1.000
_cell.length_b   1.000
_cell.length_c   1.000
_cell.angle_alpha   90.00
_cell.angle_beta   90.00
_cell.angle_gamma   90.00
#
_symmetry.space_group_name_H-M   'P 1'
#
loop_
_entity.id
_entity.type
_entity.pdbx_description
1 polymer ?
#
loop_
_entity_poly.entity_id
_entity_poly.type
_entity_poly.pdbx_seq_one_letter_code
_entity_poly.pdbx_strand_id
1 'polypeptide(L)'
;ELTVNYGRRSGACYLEEYGFVPPNDLDENCLVELVFGLDEKDRFFDDKADVLEQQELDMSASFDLGFGSEADPDMVQFLRLSCLKGADAFLLEPVFSNELWGFMSYPVSEENERAVGNLVLSRCRTALATLRAEEADEPSQGLGPAVISVRQGEIRALQATVSWWTRDLELLNLKQYYQERRLKELNLDKEWSPEDGQTESSFSGGRAPGNVDWS
;
A
#
# COMPACT_ATOMS: atom_id res chain seq x y z
N GLU A 1 40.09 -20.32 13.19
CA GLU A 1 39.08 -20.93 12.32
C GLU A 1 38.70 -19.89 11.26
N LEU A 2 38.64 -20.27 9.97
CA LEU A 2 38.28 -19.36 8.89
C LEU A 2 36.81 -19.60 8.55
N THR A 3 35.96 -18.59 8.74
CA THR A 3 34.53 -18.65 8.41
C THR A 3 34.22 -17.77 7.20
N VAL A 4 33.27 -18.19 6.36
CA VAL A 4 32.82 -17.46 5.17
C VAL A 4 31.40 -16.93 5.40
N ASN A 5 31.10 -15.74 4.85
CA ASN A 5 29.77 -15.14 4.91
C ASN A 5 28.93 -15.59 3.70
N TYR A 6 27.74 -16.15 3.93
CA TYR A 6 26.81 -16.65 2.92
C TYR A 6 25.90 -15.55 2.31
N GLY A 7 25.96 -14.32 2.83
CA GLY A 7 25.16 -13.18 2.39
C GLY A 7 23.91 -12.93 3.24
N ARG A 8 23.15 -11.88 2.91
CA ARG A 8 21.85 -11.62 3.56
C ARG A 8 20.76 -12.41 2.83
N ARG A 9 20.09 -13.32 3.54
CA ARG A 9 19.03 -14.19 3.03
C ARG A 9 18.01 -14.46 4.14
N SER A 10 16.80 -14.85 3.78
CA SER A 10 15.78 -15.21 4.76
C SER A 10 16.14 -16.50 5.50
N GLY A 11 15.60 -16.68 6.71
CA GLY A 11 15.76 -17.90 7.49
C GLY A 11 15.27 -19.15 6.75
N ALA A 12 14.19 -19.03 5.98
CA ALA A 12 13.67 -20.09 5.13
C ALA A 12 14.66 -20.49 4.02
N CYS A 13 15.24 -19.51 3.32
CA CYS A 13 16.24 -19.75 2.28
C CYS A 13 17.51 -20.42 2.84
N TYR A 14 17.96 -19.98 4.02
CA TYR A 14 19.08 -20.62 4.72
C TYR A 14 18.82 -22.09 5.05
N LEU A 15 17.62 -22.38 5.53
CA LEU A 15 17.20 -23.73 5.87
C LEU A 15 17.10 -24.63 4.62
N GLU A 16 16.55 -24.11 3.52
CA GLU A 16 16.39 -24.85 2.27
C GLU A 16 17.74 -25.15 1.58
N GLU A 17 18.63 -24.16 1.49
CA GLU A 17 19.91 -24.32 0.77
C GLU A 17 21.00 -25.00 1.60
N TYR A 18 21.09 -24.71 2.90
CA TYR A 18 22.23 -25.12 3.74
C TYR A 18 21.83 -26.02 4.91
N GLY A 19 20.53 -26.20 5.20
CA GLY A 19 20.06 -27.08 6.27
C GLY A 19 20.23 -26.52 7.68
N PHE A 20 20.56 -25.23 7.83
CA PHE A 20 20.66 -24.56 9.12
C PHE A 20 20.08 -23.15 9.05
N VAL A 21 19.76 -22.56 10.20
CA VAL A 21 19.32 -21.16 10.31
C VAL A 21 20.29 -20.42 11.23
N PRO A 22 20.87 -19.28 10.82
CA PRO A 22 21.77 -18.52 11.67
C PRO A 22 21.03 -18.05 12.95
N PRO A 23 21.58 -18.30 14.16
CA PRO A 23 20.87 -18.02 15.40
C PRO A 23 20.69 -16.53 15.72
N ASN A 24 21.54 -15.66 15.15
CA ASN A 24 21.49 -14.20 15.40
C ASN A 24 20.48 -13.46 14.52
N ASP A 25 19.82 -14.16 13.59
CA ASP A 25 19.07 -13.56 12.48
C ASP A 25 17.57 -13.93 12.51
N LEU A 26 17.11 -14.60 13.57
CA LEU A 26 15.78 -15.21 13.59
C LEU A 26 14.62 -14.22 13.58
N ASP A 27 14.80 -13.01 14.11
CA ASP A 27 13.75 -11.99 14.07
C ASP A 27 13.90 -11.07 12.85
N GLU A 28 15.13 -10.67 12.46
CA GLU A 28 15.36 -9.74 11.35
C GLU A 28 15.28 -10.40 9.96
N ASN A 29 15.61 -11.69 9.83
CA ASN A 29 15.64 -12.40 8.54
C ASN A 29 14.49 -13.41 8.37
N CYS A 30 13.52 -13.46 9.29
CA CYS A 30 12.28 -14.21 9.02
C CYS A 30 11.32 -13.33 8.24
N LEU A 31 11.27 -13.57 6.93
CA LEU A 31 10.37 -12.92 5.99
C LEU A 31 9.20 -13.85 5.67
N VAL A 32 8.01 -13.27 5.52
CA VAL A 32 6.84 -13.96 5.01
C VAL A 32 6.42 -13.32 3.70
N GLU A 33 6.41 -14.10 2.63
CA GLU A 33 5.97 -13.65 1.32
C GLU A 33 4.44 -13.68 1.25
N LEU A 34 3.81 -12.54 0.92
CA LEU A 34 2.40 -12.46 0.58
C LEU A 34 2.22 -12.11 -0.89
N VAL A 35 1.34 -12.86 -1.56
CA VAL A 35 0.98 -12.61 -2.95
C VAL A 35 -0.36 -11.88 -3.02
N PHE A 36 -0.37 -10.77 -3.73
CA PHE A 36 -1.57 -10.01 -4.05
C PHE A 36 -1.75 -9.94 -5.57
N GLY A 37 -2.99 -9.84 -6.02
CA GLY A 37 -3.30 -9.70 -7.44
C GLY A 37 -4.61 -8.97 -7.66
N LEU A 38 -4.81 -8.49 -8.89
CA LEU A 38 -6.08 -7.93 -9.33
C LEU A 38 -7.17 -9.02 -9.36
N ASP A 39 -8.39 -8.67 -8.96
CA ASP A 39 -9.55 -9.56 -9.08
C ASP A 39 -10.12 -9.44 -10.49
N GLU A 40 -10.05 -10.52 -11.28
CA GLU A 40 -10.62 -10.59 -12.64
C GLU A 40 -12.13 -10.29 -12.68
N LYS A 41 -12.83 -10.40 -11.54
CA LYS A 41 -14.26 -10.08 -11.43
C LYS A 41 -14.52 -8.61 -11.12
N ASP A 42 -13.46 -7.82 -10.89
CA ASP A 42 -13.59 -6.39 -10.71
C ASP A 42 -14.10 -5.76 -12.00
N ARG A 43 -15.10 -4.89 -11.87
CA ARG A 43 -15.63 -4.10 -12.99
C ARG A 43 -14.54 -3.25 -13.65
N PHE A 44 -13.56 -2.80 -12.88
CA PHE A 44 -12.46 -1.95 -13.31
C PHE A 44 -11.18 -2.72 -13.60
N PHE A 45 -11.27 -4.03 -13.82
CA PHE A 45 -10.10 -4.88 -14.03
C PHE A 45 -9.23 -4.40 -15.20
N ASP A 46 -9.83 -4.18 -16.38
CA ASP A 46 -9.10 -3.76 -17.58
C ASP A 46 -8.37 -2.43 -17.36
N ASP A 47 -9.04 -1.42 -16.80
CA ASP A 47 -8.44 -0.11 -16.54
C ASP A 47 -7.26 -0.21 -15.55
N LYS A 48 -7.35 -1.08 -14.54
CA LYS A 48 -6.26 -1.31 -13.58
C LYS A 48 -5.11 -2.09 -14.20
N ALA A 49 -5.41 -3.06 -15.05
CA ALA A 49 -4.43 -3.86 -15.77
C ALA A 49 -3.61 -2.97 -16.73
N ASP A 50 -4.28 -2.08 -17.47
CA ASP A 50 -3.63 -1.11 -18.36
C ASP A 50 -2.65 -0.20 -17.61
N VAL A 51 -3.00 0.21 -16.39
CA VAL A 51 -2.14 1.04 -15.54
C VAL A 51 -0.90 0.27 -15.10
N LEU A 52 -1.04 -1.01 -14.72
CA LEU A 52 0.10 -1.85 -14.36
C LEU A 52 1.00 -2.13 -15.58
N GLU A 53 0.41 -2.40 -16.75
CA GLU A 53 1.15 -2.63 -17.99
C GLU A 53 1.99 -1.40 -18.39
N GLN A 54 1.43 -0.20 -18.24
CA GLN A 54 2.16 1.06 -18.47
C GLN A 54 3.36 1.25 -17.53
N GLN A 55 3.33 0.64 -16.35
CA GLN A 55 4.44 0.66 -15.38
C GLN A 55 5.34 -0.57 -15.48
N GLU A 56 5.13 -1.44 -16.47
CA GLU A 56 5.86 -2.71 -16.65
C GLU A 56 5.72 -3.64 -15.41
N LEU A 57 4.57 -3.58 -14.74
CA LEU A 57 4.25 -4.39 -13.55
C LEU A 57 3.28 -5.51 -13.90
N ASP A 58 3.44 -6.64 -13.20
CA ASP A 58 2.54 -7.78 -13.32
C ASP A 58 1.21 -7.55 -12.58
N MET A 59 0.16 -8.25 -13.03
CA MET A 59 -1.18 -8.22 -12.41
C MET A 59 -1.22 -8.89 -11.03
N SER A 60 -0.19 -9.67 -10.69
CA SER A 60 0.06 -10.19 -9.36
C SER A 60 1.50 -9.95 -8.94
N ALA A 61 1.68 -9.51 -7.71
CA ALA A 61 2.98 -9.20 -7.12
C ALA A 61 3.11 -9.87 -5.76
N SER A 62 4.33 -10.32 -5.45
CA SER A 62 4.68 -10.85 -4.14
C SER A 62 5.51 -9.84 -3.36
N PHE A 63 5.25 -9.78 -2.06
CA PHE A 63 5.88 -8.82 -1.16
C PHE A 63 6.32 -9.51 0.12
N ASP A 64 7.55 -9.23 0.53
CA ASP A 64 8.13 -9.77 1.75
C ASP A 64 7.73 -8.93 2.97
N LEU A 65 7.23 -9.60 4.01
CA LEU A 65 6.90 -9.01 5.29
C LEU A 65 7.93 -9.41 6.34
N GLY A 66 8.66 -8.43 6.88
CA GLY A 66 9.60 -8.62 7.98
C GLY A 66 8.99 -8.30 9.35
N PHE A 67 9.65 -8.78 10.40
CA PHE A 67 9.30 -8.39 11.76
C PHE A 67 9.67 -6.91 12.02
N GLY A 68 8.67 -6.10 12.40
CA GLY A 68 8.90 -4.71 12.80
C GLY A 68 9.26 -3.76 11.67
N SER A 69 9.24 -4.20 10.40
CA SER A 69 9.37 -3.30 9.26
C SER A 69 8.06 -2.55 9.01
N GLU A 70 8.17 -1.33 8.48
CA GLU A 70 7.02 -0.65 7.88
C GLU A 70 6.52 -1.42 6.66
N ALA A 71 5.27 -1.21 6.28
CA ALA A 71 4.75 -1.79 5.05
C ALA A 71 5.55 -1.26 3.85
N ASP A 72 5.92 -2.17 2.95
CA ASP A 72 6.62 -1.83 1.71
C ASP A 72 5.81 -0.78 0.93
N PRO A 73 6.39 0.40 0.61
CA PRO A 73 5.72 1.44 -0.17
C PRO A 73 5.14 0.92 -1.49
N ASP A 74 5.84 0.03 -2.18
CA ASP A 74 5.42 -0.52 -3.48
C ASP A 74 4.23 -1.45 -3.29
N MET A 75 4.21 -2.24 -2.21
CA MET A 75 3.05 -3.03 -1.80
C MET A 75 1.84 -2.12 -1.57
N VAL A 76 2.01 -1.06 -0.76
CA VAL A 76 0.91 -0.15 -0.43
C VAL A 76 0.38 0.54 -1.70
N GLN A 77 1.26 0.95 -2.60
CA GLN A 77 0.90 1.56 -3.88
C GLN A 77 0.10 0.61 -4.77
N PHE A 78 0.56 -0.63 -4.93
CA PHE A 78 -0.15 -1.67 -5.68
C PHE A 78 -1.54 -1.95 -5.08
N LEU A 79 -1.61 -2.07 -3.75
CA LEU A 79 -2.87 -2.38 -3.06
C LEU A 79 -3.89 -1.25 -3.17
N ARG A 80 -3.45 0.02 -3.17
CA ARG A 80 -4.33 1.17 -3.40
C ARG A 80 -5.01 1.11 -4.77
N LEU A 81 -4.25 0.77 -5.82
CA LEU A 81 -4.80 0.54 -7.16
C LEU A 81 -5.77 -0.65 -7.17
N SER A 82 -5.35 -1.77 -6.58
CA SER A 82 -6.18 -2.99 -6.48
C SER A 82 -7.52 -2.71 -5.77
N CYS A 83 -7.50 -1.90 -4.71
CA CYS A 83 -8.70 -1.53 -3.94
C CYS A 83 -9.46 -0.32 -4.48
N LEU A 84 -9.02 0.28 -5.60
CA LEU A 84 -9.63 1.48 -6.17
C LEU A 84 -11.02 1.15 -6.73
N LYS A 85 -12.06 1.80 -6.21
CA LYS A 85 -13.46 1.55 -6.60
C LYS A 85 -14.38 2.68 -6.16
N GLY A 86 -15.65 2.60 -6.52
CA GLY A 86 -16.69 3.47 -5.98
C GLY A 86 -16.43 4.94 -6.31
N ALA A 87 -16.38 5.78 -5.27
CA ALA A 87 -16.16 7.22 -5.42
C ALA A 87 -14.77 7.58 -5.94
N ASP A 88 -13.78 6.69 -5.84
CA ASP A 88 -12.40 6.94 -6.32
C ASP A 88 -12.17 6.42 -7.74
N ALA A 89 -13.15 5.74 -8.35
CA ALA A 89 -13.02 5.14 -9.68
C ALA A 89 -12.80 6.18 -10.78
N PHE A 90 -13.14 7.46 -10.56
CA PHE A 90 -12.86 8.53 -11.52
C PHE A 90 -11.36 8.72 -11.78
N LEU A 91 -10.49 8.25 -10.88
CA LEU A 91 -9.04 8.31 -11.07
C LEU A 91 -8.57 7.36 -12.19
N LEU A 92 -9.37 6.37 -12.57
CA LEU A 92 -9.10 5.47 -13.70
C LEU A 92 -9.43 6.10 -15.06
N GLU A 93 -10.03 7.29 -15.08
CA GLU A 93 -10.35 7.95 -16.33
C GLU A 93 -9.09 8.28 -17.15
N PRO A 94 -9.12 8.19 -18.49
CA PRO A 94 -7.94 8.38 -19.34
C PRO A 94 -7.20 9.71 -19.15
N VAL A 95 -7.87 10.75 -18.64
CA VAL A 95 -7.24 12.04 -18.33
C VAL A 95 -6.16 11.95 -17.25
N PHE A 96 -6.24 10.93 -16.38
CA PHE A 96 -5.31 10.71 -15.28
C PHE A 96 -4.33 9.57 -15.53
N SER A 97 -4.40 8.87 -16.68
CA SER A 97 -3.64 7.62 -16.92
C SER A 97 -2.15 7.74 -16.62
N ASN A 98 -1.54 8.87 -17.02
CA ASN A 98 -0.10 9.12 -16.85
C ASN A 98 0.30 9.51 -15.42
N GLU A 99 -0.64 10.00 -14.60
CA GLU A 99 -0.38 10.49 -13.24
C GLU A 99 -0.91 9.51 -12.18
N LEU A 100 -1.81 8.59 -12.56
CA LEU A 100 -2.54 7.71 -11.67
C LEU A 100 -1.63 6.88 -10.78
N TRP A 101 -0.59 6.27 -11.35
CA TRP A 101 0.35 5.48 -10.56
C TRP A 101 1.03 6.33 -9.48
N GLY A 102 1.43 7.56 -9.81
CA GLY A 102 1.98 8.51 -8.85
C GLY A 102 0.98 8.93 -7.76
N PHE A 103 -0.31 8.99 -8.07
CA PHE A 103 -1.34 9.23 -7.05
C PHE A 103 -1.44 8.09 -6.04
N MET A 104 -1.20 6.85 -6.46
CA MET A 104 -1.22 5.67 -5.58
C MET A 104 -0.04 5.66 -4.59
N SER A 105 1.02 6.45 -4.80
CA SER A 105 2.12 6.57 -3.82
C SER A 105 1.66 7.23 -2.52
N TYR A 106 0.52 7.93 -2.53
CA TYR A 106 -0.04 8.62 -1.37
C TYR A 106 -1.47 8.14 -1.06
N PRO A 107 -1.98 8.34 0.17
CA PRO A 107 -3.34 7.92 0.53
C PRO A 107 -4.41 8.46 -0.42
N VAL A 108 -5.27 7.60 -0.97
CA VAL A 108 -6.25 8.02 -1.98
C VAL A 108 -7.49 8.63 -1.31
N SER A 109 -8.21 7.81 -0.55
CA SER A 109 -9.37 8.18 0.26
C SER A 109 -9.40 7.35 1.54
N GLU A 110 -10.19 7.77 2.52
CA GLU A 110 -10.36 6.98 3.75
C GLU A 110 -10.94 5.59 3.45
N GLU A 111 -11.88 5.50 2.51
CA GLU A 111 -12.51 4.24 2.13
C GLU A 111 -11.51 3.30 1.44
N ASN A 112 -10.67 3.83 0.55
CA ASN A 112 -9.63 3.06 -0.12
C ASN A 112 -8.56 2.57 0.87
N GLU A 113 -8.02 3.44 1.73
CA GLU A 113 -7.03 3.03 2.75
C GLU A 113 -7.61 1.98 3.71
N ARG A 114 -8.88 2.13 4.10
CA ARG A 114 -9.58 1.14 4.93
C ARG A 114 -9.73 -0.20 4.19
N ALA A 115 -10.03 -0.18 2.90
CA ALA A 115 -10.10 -1.39 2.09
C ALA A 115 -8.74 -2.09 1.98
N VAL A 116 -7.66 -1.34 1.73
CA VAL A 116 -6.28 -1.84 1.71
C VAL A 116 -5.91 -2.50 3.03
N GLY A 117 -6.08 -1.79 4.15
CA GLY A 117 -5.72 -2.34 5.46
C GLY A 117 -6.55 -3.57 5.83
N ASN A 118 -7.86 -3.58 5.51
CA ASN A 118 -8.69 -4.76 5.72
C ASN A 118 -8.27 -5.95 4.85
N LEU A 119 -7.85 -5.71 3.60
CA LEU A 119 -7.34 -6.76 2.72
C LEU A 119 -6.08 -7.39 3.31
N VAL A 120 -5.09 -6.58 3.70
CA VAL A 120 -3.85 -7.09 4.33
C VAL A 120 -4.14 -7.84 5.62
N LEU A 121 -4.98 -7.28 6.50
CA LEU A 121 -5.38 -7.92 7.76
C LEU A 121 -6.09 -9.26 7.52
N SER A 122 -6.96 -9.33 6.52
CA SER A 122 -7.67 -10.57 6.18
C SER A 122 -6.70 -11.66 5.70
N ARG A 123 -5.72 -11.30 4.86
CA ARG A 123 -4.70 -12.22 4.35
C ARG A 123 -3.78 -12.71 5.46
N CYS A 124 -3.27 -11.80 6.30
CA CYS A 124 -2.41 -12.16 7.42
C CYS A 124 -3.14 -13.05 8.44
N ARG A 125 -4.41 -12.75 8.77
CA ARG A 125 -5.21 -13.58 9.69
C ARG A 125 -5.48 -14.97 9.12
N THR A 126 -5.74 -15.06 7.82
CA THR A 126 -5.94 -16.35 7.13
C THR A 126 -4.64 -17.16 7.16
N ALA A 127 -3.50 -16.56 6.80
CA ALA A 127 -2.19 -17.23 6.85
C ALA A 127 -1.84 -17.70 8.28
N LEU A 128 -2.06 -16.86 9.29
CA LEU A 128 -1.87 -17.24 10.70
C LEU A 128 -2.77 -18.39 11.15
N ALA A 129 -4.02 -18.44 10.67
CA ALA A 129 -4.94 -19.53 10.97
C ALA A 129 -4.45 -20.85 10.35
N THR A 130 -3.97 -20.82 9.11
CA THR A 130 -3.39 -21.98 8.43
C THR A 130 -2.17 -22.52 9.17
N LEU A 131 -1.20 -21.65 9.49
CA LEU A 131 0.02 -22.06 10.21
C LEU A 131 -0.28 -22.68 11.59
N ARG A 132 -1.29 -22.17 12.29
CA ARG A 132 -1.72 -22.70 13.59
C ARG A 132 -2.45 -24.04 13.46
N ALA A 133 -3.23 -24.24 12.40
CA ALA A 133 -3.88 -25.51 12.14
C ALA A 133 -2.84 -26.60 11.84
N GLU A 134 -1.83 -26.28 11.03
CA GLU A 134 -0.71 -27.18 10.73
C GLU A 134 0.11 -27.56 11.99
N GLU A 135 0.30 -26.62 12.92
CA GLU A 135 0.95 -26.89 14.21
C GLU A 135 0.13 -27.84 15.10
N ALA A 136 -1.20 -27.80 15.01
CA ALA A 136 -2.09 -28.66 15.78
C ALA A 136 -2.15 -30.09 15.22
N ASP A 137 -2.14 -30.24 13.89
CA ASP A 137 -2.23 -31.53 13.19
C ASP A 137 -0.89 -32.30 13.19
N GLU A 138 0.23 -31.60 13.03
CA GLU A 138 1.58 -32.14 13.16
C GLU A 138 2.30 -31.45 14.32
N PRO A 139 2.06 -31.90 15.57
CA PRO A 139 2.81 -31.38 16.71
C PRO A 139 4.29 -31.58 16.43
N SER A 140 5.13 -30.65 16.90
CA SER A 140 6.57 -30.54 16.57
C SER A 140 7.44 -31.77 16.93
N GLN A 141 6.82 -32.88 17.34
CA GLN A 141 7.40 -34.20 17.56
C GLN A 141 7.93 -34.78 16.23
N GLY A 142 9.17 -34.42 15.90
CA GLY A 142 9.90 -34.92 14.72
C GLY A 142 10.50 -33.83 13.85
N LEU A 143 10.07 -32.57 14.02
CA LEU A 143 10.64 -31.43 13.33
C LEU A 143 11.94 -30.99 14.00
N GLY A 144 12.98 -30.73 13.18
CA GLY A 144 14.24 -30.19 13.66
C GLY A 144 14.07 -28.78 14.25
N PRO A 145 14.93 -28.37 15.20
CA PRO A 145 14.81 -27.07 15.87
C PRO A 145 14.85 -25.87 14.89
N ALA A 146 15.54 -26.02 13.76
CA ALA A 146 15.61 -25.00 12.73
C ALA A 146 14.24 -24.74 12.05
N VAL A 147 13.48 -25.78 11.74
CA VAL A 147 12.13 -25.67 11.14
C VAL A 147 11.18 -24.95 12.09
N ILE A 148 11.19 -25.36 13.37
CA ILE A 148 10.39 -24.73 14.43
C ILE A 148 10.72 -23.24 14.52
N SER A 149 12.01 -22.90 14.43
CA SER A 149 12.48 -21.53 14.52
C SER A 149 12.01 -20.65 13.36
N VAL A 150 12.07 -21.14 12.12
CA VAL A 150 11.56 -20.41 10.94
C VAL A 150 10.07 -20.18 11.08
N ARG A 151 9.29 -21.23 11.38
CA ARG A 151 7.84 -21.13 11.56
C ARG A 151 7.46 -20.11 12.64
N GLN A 152 8.16 -20.10 13.77
CA GLN A 152 7.93 -19.12 14.82
C GLN A 152 8.26 -17.69 14.36
N GLY A 153 9.32 -17.50 13.59
CA GLY A 153 9.68 -16.22 12.99
C GLY A 153 8.61 -15.70 12.03
N GLU A 154 8.10 -16.56 11.15
CA GLU A 154 7.01 -16.24 10.23
C GLU A 154 5.72 -15.82 10.97
N ILE A 155 5.35 -16.56 12.02
CA ILE A 155 4.21 -16.21 12.88
C ILE A 155 4.42 -14.83 13.52
N ARG A 156 5.63 -14.52 14.00
CA ARG A 156 5.95 -13.21 14.59
C ARG A 156 5.86 -12.10 13.55
N ALA A 157 6.39 -12.31 12.35
CA ALA A 157 6.31 -11.35 11.24
C ALA A 157 4.85 -11.03 10.90
N LEU A 158 4.01 -12.06 10.71
CA LEU A 158 2.58 -11.89 10.45
C LEU A 158 1.85 -11.16 11.60
N GLN A 159 2.15 -11.49 12.86
CA GLN A 159 1.57 -10.81 14.02
C GLN A 159 2.00 -9.34 14.13
N ALA A 160 3.26 -9.04 13.82
CA ALA A 160 3.77 -7.68 13.78
C ALA A 160 3.06 -6.87 12.69
N THR A 161 2.91 -7.43 11.48
CA THR A 161 2.16 -6.81 10.38
C THR A 161 0.71 -6.56 10.74
N VAL A 162 0.03 -7.54 11.36
CA VAL A 162 -1.35 -7.35 11.85
C VAL A 162 -1.43 -6.20 12.85
N SER A 163 -0.46 -6.12 13.78
CA SER A 163 -0.43 -5.07 14.79
C SER A 163 -0.18 -3.70 14.18
N TRP A 164 0.72 -3.60 13.20
CA TRP A 164 1.04 -2.36 12.48
C TRP A 164 -0.18 -1.85 11.71
N TRP A 165 -0.80 -2.70 10.87
CA TRP A 165 -1.96 -2.32 10.07
C TRP A 165 -3.19 -1.99 10.92
N THR A 166 -3.36 -2.65 12.07
CA THR A 166 -4.44 -2.31 13.00
C THR A 166 -4.27 -0.88 13.54
N ARG A 167 -3.05 -0.49 13.92
CA ARG A 167 -2.75 0.89 14.37
C ARG A 167 -2.88 1.90 13.23
N ASP A 168 -2.39 1.57 12.03
CA ASP A 168 -2.51 2.45 10.86
C ASP A 168 -3.98 2.74 10.51
N LEU A 169 -4.87 1.74 10.64
CA LEU A 169 -6.31 1.91 10.46
C LEU A 169 -6.97 2.78 11.54
N GLU A 170 -6.40 2.87 12.74
CA GLU A 170 -6.87 3.79 13.78
C GLU A 170 -6.48 5.25 13.50
N LEU A 171 -5.46 5.46 12.67
CA LEU A 171 -4.90 6.79 12.36
C LEU A 171 -5.37 7.33 10.99
N LEU A 172 -6.39 6.72 10.39
CA LEU A 172 -6.90 7.13 9.07
C LEU A 172 -7.29 8.62 9.03
N ASN A 173 -7.92 9.13 10.07
CA ASN A 173 -8.36 10.53 10.17
C ASN A 173 -7.20 11.55 10.21
N LEU A 174 -5.95 11.10 10.40
CA LEU A 174 -4.76 11.96 10.38
C LEU A 174 -4.08 11.98 9.00
N LYS A 175 -4.49 11.12 8.07
CA LYS A 175 -3.92 11.04 6.73
C LYS A 175 -4.46 12.16 5.85
N GLN A 176 -3.59 12.74 5.05
CA GLN A 176 -3.99 13.70 4.02
C GLN A 176 -4.33 12.95 2.73
N TYR A 177 -5.56 13.06 2.27
CA TYR A 177 -6.09 12.32 1.11
C TYR A 177 -5.96 13.07 -0.22
N TYR A 178 -6.28 12.40 -1.33
CA TYR A 178 -6.17 12.96 -2.68
C TYR A 178 -6.85 14.32 -2.82
N GLN A 179 -8.09 14.45 -2.36
CA GLN A 179 -8.86 15.69 -2.47
C GLN A 179 -8.19 16.85 -1.72
N GLU A 180 -7.73 16.61 -0.49
CA GLU A 180 -7.03 17.62 0.31
C GLU A 180 -5.69 18.01 -0.32
N ARG A 181 -4.92 17.05 -0.86
CA ARG A 181 -3.68 17.35 -1.57
C ARG A 181 -3.95 18.19 -2.81
N ARG A 182 -4.98 17.85 -3.59
CA ARG A 182 -5.34 18.55 -4.82
C ARG A 182 -5.80 19.99 -4.56
N LEU A 183 -6.55 20.22 -3.49
CA LEU A 183 -6.95 21.58 -3.07
C LEU A 183 -5.73 22.44 -2.73
N LYS A 184 -4.73 21.89 -2.03
CA LYS A 184 -3.48 22.60 -1.70
C LYS A 184 -2.65 22.92 -2.93
N GLU A 185 -2.53 21.97 -3.86
CA GLU A 185 -1.82 22.19 -5.13
C GLU A 185 -2.43 23.34 -5.93
N LEU A 186 -3.76 23.46 -5.91
CA LEU A 186 -4.49 24.52 -6.58
C LEU A 186 -4.56 25.82 -5.77
N ASN A 187 -3.96 25.88 -4.58
CA ASN A 187 -4.08 26.99 -3.62
C ASN A 187 -5.54 27.37 -3.29
N LEU A 188 -6.45 26.40 -3.34
CA LEU A 188 -7.88 26.57 -3.06
C LEU A 188 -8.23 26.38 -1.58
N ASP A 189 -7.24 26.03 -0.76
CA ASP A 189 -7.37 25.82 0.69
C ASP A 189 -7.08 27.09 1.52
N LYS A 190 -6.77 28.22 0.86
CA LYS A 190 -6.48 29.48 1.53
C LYS A 190 -7.77 30.22 1.89
N GLU A 191 -7.76 30.88 3.05
CA GLU A 191 -8.80 31.85 3.38
C GLU A 191 -8.78 32.98 2.35
N TRP A 192 -9.93 33.23 1.71
CA TRP A 192 -10.08 34.30 0.74
C TRP A 192 -9.67 35.64 1.38
N SER A 193 -8.67 36.31 0.82
CA SER A 193 -8.31 37.67 1.22
C SER A 193 -8.87 38.69 0.22
N PRO A 194 -9.26 39.90 0.66
CA PRO A 194 -9.67 40.97 -0.25
C PRO A 194 -8.58 41.40 -1.26
N GLU A 195 -7.32 40.99 -1.03
CA GLU A 195 -6.19 41.24 -1.93
C GLU A 195 -6.16 40.27 -3.11
N ASP A 196 -6.67 39.03 -2.93
CA ASP A 196 -6.79 38.02 -4.00
C ASP A 196 -7.78 38.44 -5.11
N GLY A 197 -8.71 39.35 -4.78
CA GLY A 197 -9.64 39.96 -5.74
C GLY A 197 -9.09 41.16 -6.50
N GLN A 198 -7.88 41.63 -6.18
CA GLN A 198 -7.27 42.82 -6.80
C GLN A 198 -6.21 42.50 -7.86
N THR A 199 -5.80 41.23 -7.98
CA THR A 199 -4.77 40.79 -8.95
C THR A 199 -5.24 40.60 -10.40
N GLU A 200 -6.46 41.00 -10.75
CA GLU A 200 -6.93 41.04 -12.15
C GLU A 200 -7.49 42.42 -12.59
N SER A 201 -7.05 43.53 -11.99
CA SER A 201 -7.37 44.87 -12.53
C SER A 201 -6.30 45.47 -13.45
N SER A 202 -5.42 44.65 -14.02
CA SER A 202 -4.44 45.08 -15.04
C SER A 202 -4.76 44.55 -16.45
N PHE A 203 -6.02 44.27 -16.76
CA PHE A 203 -6.50 44.27 -18.15
C PHE A 203 -6.98 45.68 -18.50
N SER A 204 -6.03 46.55 -18.87
CA SER A 204 -6.32 47.82 -19.51
C SER A 204 -6.95 47.57 -20.88
N GLY A 205 -8.27 47.49 -20.92
CA GLY A 205 -9.05 47.34 -22.14
C GLY A 205 -10.49 47.77 -21.88
N GLY A 206 -10.70 49.08 -21.76
CA GLY A 206 -12.00 49.67 -21.44
C GLY A 206 -13.09 49.21 -22.40
N ARG A 207 -14.17 48.67 -21.84
CA ARG A 207 -15.52 48.78 -22.41
C ARG A 207 -16.41 49.41 -21.36
N ALA A 208 -16.92 50.58 -21.71
CA ALA A 208 -17.87 51.35 -20.91
C ALA A 208 -19.16 50.55 -20.68
N PRO A 209 -19.81 50.70 -19.50
CA PRO A 209 -21.13 50.14 -19.28
C PRO A 209 -22.16 50.87 -20.15
N GLY A 210 -22.87 50.10 -20.97
CA GLY A 210 -23.99 50.59 -21.77
C GLY A 210 -25.12 51.06 -20.85
N ASN A 211 -25.43 52.34 -20.94
CA ASN A 211 -26.61 52.97 -20.36
C ASN A 211 -27.85 52.36 -21.04
N VAL A 212 -28.74 51.72 -20.28
CA VAL A 212 -30.00 51.19 -20.78
C VAL A 212 -31.10 52.11 -20.25
N ASP A 213 -31.55 53.04 -21.08
CA ASP A 213 -32.71 53.88 -20.81
C ASP A 213 -33.97 53.03 -20.90
N TRP A 214 -34.74 52.99 -19.81
CA TRP A 214 -36.11 52.49 -19.82
C TRP A 214 -37.05 53.65 -20.17
N SER A 215 -37.78 53.52 -21.27
CA SER A 215 -38.95 54.34 -21.61
C SER A 215 -40.11 53.43 -21.98
#